data_AF-A0A5C2FUT7-F1
#
_entry.id   AF-A0A5C2FUT7-F1
#
_cell.length_a   1.000
_cell.length_b   1.000
_cell.length_c   1.000
_cell.angle_alpha   90.00
_cell.angle_beta   90.00
_cell.angle_gamma   90.00
#
_symmetry.space_group_name_H-M   'P 1'
#
loop_
_entity.id
_entity.type
_entity.pdbx_description
1 polymer ?
#
loop_
_entity_poly.entity_id
_entity_poly.type
_entity_poly.pdbx_seq_one_letter_code
_entity_poly.pdbx_strand_id
1 'polypeptide(L)' 'MRWLKANPKFRVIYQPVYSPRVNHVERLWQALHETITRNHQCHSMWKLLKKVRHFMNTVSPFPGGKHGLAKL' A
#
# COMPACT_ATOMS: atom_id res chain seq x y z
N MET A 1 -23.00 -5.99 1.36
CA MET A 1 -23.06 -6.04 2.84
C MET A 1 -23.40 -7.41 3.45
N ARG A 2 -24.16 -8.30 2.78
CA ARG A 2 -24.55 -9.60 3.36
C ARG A 2 -23.35 -10.45 3.84
N TRP A 3 -22.28 -10.50 3.05
CA TRP A 3 -21.07 -11.24 3.42
C TRP A 3 -20.36 -10.68 4.67
N LEU A 4 -20.17 -9.36 4.75
CA LEU A 4 -19.55 -8.72 5.93
C LEU A 4 -20.40 -8.92 7.19
N LYS A 5 -21.73 -8.85 7.06
CA LYS A 5 -22.66 -9.15 8.16
C LYS A 5 -22.54 -10.60 8.65
N ALA A 6 -22.20 -11.54 7.77
CA ALA A 6 -21.99 -12.95 8.11
C ALA A 6 -20.57 -13.24 8.66
N ASN A 7 -19.67 -12.25 8.70
CA ASN A 7 -18.28 -12.44 9.14
C ASN A 7 -17.91 -11.43 10.24
N PRO A 8 -18.32 -11.66 11.50
CA PRO A 8 -18.16 -10.70 12.60
C PRO A 8 -16.70 -10.44 13.01
N LYS A 9 -15.76 -11.27 12.54
CA LYS A 9 -14.31 -11.04 12.71
C LYS A 9 -13.81 -9.74 12.06
N PHE A 10 -14.55 -9.20 11.09
CA PHE A 10 -14.20 -7.95 10.42
C PHE A 10 -15.03 -6.80 10.96
N ARG A 11 -14.34 -5.80 11.53
CA ARG A 11 -14.96 -4.54 11.92
C ARG A 11 -14.93 -3.56 10.75
N VAL A 12 -16.10 -3.11 10.32
CA VAL A 12 -16.21 -2.04 9.31
C VAL A 12 -16.05 -0.69 10.00
N ILE A 13 -15.11 0.12 9.52
CA ILE A 13 -14.86 1.47 10.03
C ILE A 13 -15.46 2.45 9.04
N TYR A 14 -16.25 3.40 9.54
CA TYR A 14 -16.80 4.48 8.72
C TYR A 14 -15.67 5.40 8.22
N GLN A 15 -15.71 5.73 6.94
CA GLN A 15 -14.86 6.75 6.35
C GLN A 15 -15.75 7.77 5.60
N PRO A 16 -15.59 9.08 5.86
CA PRO A 16 -16.35 10.10 5.14
C PRO A 16 -15.98 10.14 3.66
N VAL A 17 -16.96 10.51 2.83
CA VAL A 17 -16.79 10.62 1.38
C VAL A 17 -15.80 11.74 1.06
N TYR A 18 -14.99 11.56 0.00
CA TYR A 18 -13.98 12.53 -0.46
C TYR A 18 -12.95 12.95 0.61
N SER A 19 -12.69 12.09 1.59
CA SER A 19 -11.75 12.38 2.67
C SER A 19 -10.48 11.51 2.57
N PRO A 20 -9.64 11.68 1.54
CA PRO A 20 -8.47 10.83 1.31
C PRO A 20 -7.47 10.89 2.47
N ARG A 21 -7.42 12.00 3.21
CA ARG A 21 -6.54 12.17 4.37
C ARG A 21 -6.82 11.18 5.50
N VAL A 22 -8.06 10.74 5.66
CA VAL A 22 -8.43 9.80 6.73
C VAL A 22 -8.15 8.34 6.36
N ASN A 23 -8.02 8.05 5.06
CA ASN A 23 -7.74 6.72 4.57
C ASN A 23 -6.23 6.50 4.54
N HIS A 24 -5.69 5.79 5.52
CA HIS A 24 -4.24 5.55 5.63
C HIS A 24 -3.63 4.88 4.39
N VAL A 25 -4.41 4.13 3.63
CA VAL A 25 -3.97 3.48 2.38
C VAL A 25 -3.59 4.52 1.31
N GLU A 26 -4.21 5.71 1.31
CA GLU A 26 -3.87 6.79 0.37
C GLU A 26 -2.44 7.28 0.54
N ARG A 27 -1.92 7.30 1.78
CA ARG A 27 -0.52 7.68 2.05
C ARG A 27 0.45 6.68 1.41
N LEU A 28 0.12 5.40 1.45
CA LEU A 28 0.91 4.35 0.82
C LEU A 28 0.89 4.48 -0.72
N TRP A 29 -0.28 4.75 -1.30
CA TRP A 29 -0.41 5.00 -2.73
C TRP A 29 0.35 6.26 -3.17
N GLN A 30 0.29 7.33 -2.38
CA GLN A 30 1.07 8.54 -2.65
C GLN A 30 2.57 8.24 -2.64
N ALA A 31 3.08 7.52 -1.64
CA ALA A 31 4.49 7.14 -1.58
C ALA A 31 4.89 6.23 -2.76
N LEU A 32 4.03 5.28 -3.15
CA LEU A 32 4.26 4.45 -4.33
C LEU A 32 4.33 5.30 -5.60
N HIS A 33 3.43 6.28 -5.74
CA HIS A 33 3.41 7.17 -6.89
C HIS A 33 4.71 7.97 -6.98
N GLU A 34 5.07 8.66 -5.92
CA GLU A 34 6.28 9.49 -5.88
C GLU A 34 7.56 8.71 -6.15
N THR A 35 7.67 7.50 -5.63
CA THR A 35 8.90 6.69 -5.73
C THR A 35 9.00 5.87 -7.00
N ILE A 36 7.88 5.28 -7.44
CA ILE A 36 7.88 4.30 -8.54
C ILE A 36 7.22 4.86 -9.79
N THR A 37 5.98 5.37 -9.71
CA THR A 37 5.17 5.59 -10.92
C THR A 37 5.18 7.01 -11.49
N ARG A 38 5.61 8.03 -10.73
CA ARG A 38 5.58 9.45 -11.14
C ARG A 38 6.33 9.73 -12.44
N ASN A 39 7.49 9.11 -12.64
CA ASN A 39 8.33 9.27 -13.84
C ASN A 39 8.97 7.94 -14.28
N HIS A 40 8.23 6.83 -14.22
CA HIS A 40 8.83 5.53 -14.52
C HIS A 40 9.25 5.40 -15.99
N GLN A 41 10.45 4.89 -16.22
CA GLN A 41 10.96 4.58 -17.57
C GLN A 41 10.95 3.08 -17.90
N CYS A 42 10.14 2.31 -17.18
CA CYS A 42 10.02 0.86 -17.43
C CYS A 42 9.44 0.59 -18.83
N HIS A 43 10.26 0.00 -19.71
CA HIS A 43 9.85 -0.41 -21.06
C HIS A 43 8.88 -1.60 -21.12
N SER A 44 8.54 -2.20 -19.98
CA SER A 44 7.53 -3.25 -19.91
C SER A 44 6.77 -3.19 -18.59
N MET A 45 5.52 -3.60 -18.65
CA MET A 45 4.64 -3.71 -17.47
C MET A 45 5.25 -4.60 -16.40
N TRP A 46 5.89 -5.71 -16.79
CA TRP A 46 6.51 -6.64 -15.86
C TRP A 46 7.64 -6.00 -15.04
N LYS A 47 8.47 -5.14 -15.66
CA LYS A 47 9.52 -4.39 -14.94
C LYS A 47 8.92 -3.41 -13.93
N LEU A 48 7.82 -2.74 -14.29
CA LEU A 48 7.11 -1.84 -13.38
C LEU A 48 6.53 -2.62 -12.19
N LEU A 49 5.84 -3.73 -12.44
CA LEU A 49 5.26 -4.58 -11.40
C LEU A 49 6.32 -5.16 -10.46
N LYS A 50 7.51 -5.50 -10.97
CA LYS A 50 8.63 -5.93 -10.13
C LYS A 50 9.08 -4.83 -9.17
N LYS A 51 9.15 -3.57 -9.64
CA LYS A 51 9.46 -2.41 -8.79
C LYS A 51 8.37 -2.14 -7.75
N VAL A 52 7.09 -2.21 -8.15
CA VAL A 52 5.96 -2.08 -7.21
C VAL A 52 6.02 -3.16 -6.13
N ARG A 53 6.23 -4.42 -6.51
CA ARG A 53 6.36 -5.53 -5.55
C ARG A 53 7.52 -5.33 -4.59
N HIS A 54 8.66 -4.85 -5.09
CA HIS A 54 9.80 -4.51 -4.25
C HIS A 54 9.43 -3.39 -3.26
N PHE A 55 8.82 -2.30 -3.72
CA PHE A 55 8.33 -1.23 -2.86
C PHE A 55 7.37 -1.73 -1.78
N MET A 56 6.38 -2.56 -2.13
CA MET A 56 5.41 -3.11 -1.19
C MET A 56 6.08 -4.01 -0.14
N ASN A 57 7.06 -4.80 -0.55
CA ASN A 57 7.88 -5.54 0.41
C ASN A 57 8.64 -4.57 1.30
N THR A 58 9.15 -3.46 0.76
CA THR A 58 9.97 -2.46 1.46
C THR A 58 9.19 -1.54 2.42
N VAL A 59 7.88 -1.46 2.30
CA VAL A 59 7.04 -0.63 3.20
C VAL A 59 6.23 -1.48 4.16
N SER A 60 6.34 -2.82 4.08
CA SER A 60 5.64 -3.75 4.96
C SER A 60 6.14 -3.58 6.41
N PRO A 61 5.24 -3.26 7.37
CA PRO A 61 5.59 -3.10 8.78
C PRO A 61 5.65 -4.44 9.54
N PHE A 62 5.28 -5.55 8.91
CA PHE A 62 5.29 -6.88 9.54
C PHE A 62 6.66 -7.57 9.39
N PRO A 63 7.11 -8.34 10.40
CA PRO A 63 8.43 -8.96 10.39
C PRO A 63 8.48 -10.02 9.28
N GLY A 64 9.26 -9.72 8.24
CA GLY A 64 9.31 -10.43 6.97
C GLY A 64 9.76 -9.51 5.82
N GLY A 65 9.56 -8.19 5.96
CA GLY A 65 10.22 -7.16 5.17
C GLY A 65 11.49 -6.66 5.86
N LYS A 66 12.57 -6.40 5.10
CA LYS A 66 13.91 -6.02 5.60
C LYS A 66 13.99 -4.60 6.21
N HIS A 67 12.94 -4.06 6.85
CA HIS A 67 12.93 -2.68 7.38
C HIS A 67 13.57 -2.52 8.76
N GLY A 68 13.91 -3.64 9.42
CA GLY A 68 14.63 -3.61 10.70
C GLY A 68 16.14 -3.43 10.61
N LEU A 69 16.73 -3.22 9.42
CA LEU A 69 18.19 -3.18 9.24
C LEU A 69 18.77 -1.79 8.91
N ALA A 70 17.94 -0.76 8.75
CA ALA A 70 18.43 0.61 8.76
C ALA A 70 18.63 1.04 10.22
N LYS A 71 19.78 0.64 10.78
CA LYS A 71 20.30 1.23 12.02
C LYS A 71 20.41 2.74 11.85
N LEU A 72 19.84 3.49 12.80
CA LEU A 72 20.35 4.82 13.18
C LEU A 72 21.77 4.68 13.74
#